data_AF-A0A8J2JKY7-F1
#
_entry.id   AF-A0A8J2JKY7-F1
#
_cell.length_a   1.000
_cell.length_b   1.000
_cell.length_c   1.000
_cell.angle_alpha   90.00
_cell.angle_beta   90.00
_cell.angle_gamma   90.00
#
_symmetry.space_group_name_H-M   'P 1'
#
loop_
_entity.id
_entity.type
_entity.pdbx_description
1 polymer ?
#
loop_
_entity_poly.entity_id
_entity_poly.type
_entity_poly.pdbx_seq_one_letter_code
_entity_poly.pdbx_strand_id
1 'polypeptide(L)'
;MRIKILSPDYPKTLDVKDSLVTIFQNQCKFSEAERLYTEVLDMRIRVFGAEHPKTIDCQLYLARIFQNQCKYSEAEELCNEVLDMRIKILAGTVPAPLMLKNT
;
A
#
# COMPACT_ATOMS: atom_id res chain seq x y z
N MET A 1 -22.90 -10.87 25.93
CA MET A 1 -23.30 -10.24 24.66
C MET A 1 -22.09 -10.29 23.71
N ARG A 2 -22.11 -11.17 22.70
CA ARG A 2 -20.98 -11.44 21.81
C ARG A 2 -20.95 -10.31 20.77
N ILE A 3 -20.13 -9.29 21.01
CA ILE A 3 -20.16 -8.06 20.22
C ILE A 3 -19.59 -8.36 18.83
N LYS A 4 -20.50 -8.40 17.88
CA LYS A 4 -20.29 -8.67 16.47
C LYS A 4 -19.81 -7.37 15.81
N ILE A 5 -18.51 -7.05 15.96
CA ILE A 5 -17.87 -5.91 15.27
C ILE A 5 -16.56 -6.42 14.65
N LEU A 6 -16.70 -7.26 13.63
CA LEU A 6 -15.67 -7.44 12.62
C LEU A 6 -16.09 -6.57 11.44
N SER A 7 -16.05 -5.24 11.59
CA SER A 7 -15.99 -4.40 10.41
C SER A 7 -14.59 -4.62 9.83
N PRO A 8 -14.46 -5.13 8.59
CA PRO A 8 -13.17 -5.37 7.96
C PRO A 8 -12.31 -4.08 7.83
N ASP A 9 -12.94 -2.93 8.02
CA ASP A 9 -12.36 -1.58 7.99
C ASP A 9 -11.68 -1.13 9.30
N TYR A 10 -11.68 -1.93 10.37
CA TYR A 10 -11.08 -1.49 11.64
C TYR A 10 -9.54 -1.52 11.56
N PRO A 11 -8.82 -0.48 12.04
CA PRO A 11 -7.34 -0.40 11.97
C PRO A 11 -6.63 -1.65 12.51
N LYS A 12 -7.15 -2.26 13.58
CA LYS A 12 -6.60 -3.50 14.14
C LYS A 12 -6.75 -4.71 13.22
N THR A 13 -7.79 -4.75 12.38
CA THR A 13 -7.97 -5.80 11.36
C THR A 13 -6.91 -5.67 10.26
N LEU A 14 -6.46 -4.46 9.97
CA LEU A 14 -5.41 -4.19 8.99
C LEU A 14 -4.04 -4.69 9.47
N ASP A 15 -3.70 -4.49 10.75
CA ASP A 15 -2.44 -4.99 11.34
C ASP A 15 -2.37 -6.54 11.32
N VAL A 16 -3.51 -7.20 11.53
CA VAL A 16 -3.62 -8.67 11.43
C VAL A 16 -3.45 -9.14 9.99
N LYS A 17 -3.98 -8.40 9.02
CA LYS A 17 -3.84 -8.69 7.59
C LYS A 17 -2.39 -8.52 7.11
N ASP A 18 -1.67 -7.50 7.59
CA ASP A 18 -0.23 -7.31 7.32
C ASP A 18 0.60 -8.49 7.87
N SER A 19 0.25 -8.96 9.07
CA SER A 19 0.90 -10.13 9.69
C SER A 19 0.66 -11.43 8.89
N LEU A 20 -0.56 -11.65 8.41
CA LEU A 20 -0.90 -12.82 7.58
C LEU A 20 -0.13 -12.88 6.27
N VAL A 21 0.15 -11.73 5.67
CA VAL A 21 0.90 -11.67 4.41
C VAL A 21 2.37 -11.98 4.62
N THR A 22 2.97 -11.53 5.72
CA THR A 22 4.34 -11.94 6.06
C THR A 22 4.41 -13.47 6.20
N ILE A 23 3.39 -14.08 6.81
CA ILE A 23 3.28 -15.55 6.90
C ILE A 23 3.14 -16.17 5.51
N PHE A 24 2.30 -15.62 4.63
CA PHE A 24 2.14 -16.12 3.27
C PHE A 24 3.41 -15.99 2.42
N GLN A 25 4.14 -14.88 2.54
CA GLN A 25 5.42 -14.69 1.86
C GLN A 25 6.45 -15.75 2.32
N ASN A 26 6.52 -16.03 3.62
CA ASN A 26 7.39 -17.09 4.15
C ASN A 26 6.98 -18.50 3.71
N GLN A 27 5.71 -18.69 3.31
CA GLN A 27 5.19 -19.94 2.75
C GLN A 27 5.21 -19.96 1.20
N CYS A 28 5.78 -18.95 0.55
CA CYS A 28 5.74 -18.75 -0.91
C CYS A 28 4.31 -18.69 -1.51
N LYS A 29 3.31 -18.31 -0.70
CA LYS A 29 1.89 -18.16 -1.08
C LYS A 29 1.60 -16.73 -1.54
N PHE A 30 2.30 -16.30 -2.58
CA PHE A 30 2.31 -14.90 -2.98
C PHE A 30 0.98 -14.46 -3.61
N SER A 31 0.26 -15.36 -4.29
CA SER A 31 -1.05 -15.06 -4.89
C SER A 31 -2.12 -14.78 -3.83
N GLU A 32 -2.11 -15.53 -2.73
CA GLU A 32 -3.01 -15.28 -1.59
C GLU A 32 -2.66 -13.98 -0.88
N ALA A 33 -1.36 -13.67 -0.75
CA ALA A 33 -0.88 -12.41 -0.21
C ALA A 33 -1.34 -11.22 -1.07
N GLU A 34 -1.21 -11.31 -2.40
CA GLU A 34 -1.66 -10.30 -3.35
C GLU A 34 -3.15 -10.03 -3.20
N ARG A 35 -3.99 -11.08 -3.31
CA ARG A 35 -5.45 -10.95 -3.19
C ARG A 35 -5.86 -10.25 -1.90
N LEU A 36 -5.21 -10.60 -0.79
CA LEU A 36 -5.51 -10.03 0.52
C LEU A 36 -5.06 -8.56 0.63
N TYR A 37 -3.90 -8.20 0.09
CA TYR A 37 -3.44 -6.81 0.07
C TYR A 37 -4.25 -5.93 -0.85
N THR A 38 -4.70 -6.42 -2.01
CA THR A 38 -5.61 -5.67 -2.89
C THR A 38 -6.91 -5.33 -2.17
N GLU A 39 -7.50 -6.29 -1.45
CA GLU A 39 -8.71 -6.03 -0.63
C GLU A 39 -8.45 -4.98 0.46
N VAL A 40 -7.28 -5.05 1.12
CA VAL A 40 -6.84 -4.05 2.11
C VAL A 40 -6.69 -2.68 1.49
N LEU A 41 -6.07 -2.60 0.32
CA LEU A 41 -5.84 -1.35 -0.39
C LEU A 41 -7.16 -0.68 -0.74
N ASP A 42 -8.12 -1.42 -1.31
CA ASP A 42 -9.45 -0.89 -1.63
C ASP A 42 -10.18 -0.34 -0.40
N MET A 43 -10.09 -1.03 0.74
CA MET A 43 -10.65 -0.52 1.99
C MET A 43 -9.93 0.73 2.47
N ARG A 44 -8.59 0.77 2.43
CA ARG A 44 -7.82 1.95 2.85
C ARG A 44 -8.11 3.16 1.95
N ILE A 45 -8.28 2.97 0.65
CA ILE A 45 -8.72 4.01 -0.29
C ILE A 45 -10.11 4.52 0.11
N ARG A 46 -11.08 3.63 0.40
CA ARG A 46 -12.44 4.03 0.79
C ARG A 46 -12.49 4.78 2.13
N VAL A 47 -11.67 4.37 3.11
CA VAL A 47 -11.72 4.91 4.48
C VAL A 47 -10.87 6.17 4.64
N PHE A 48 -9.66 6.18 4.06
CA PHE A 48 -8.67 7.24 4.27
C PHE A 48 -8.37 8.08 3.02
N GLY A 49 -8.75 7.60 1.83
CA GLY A 49 -8.34 8.19 0.56
C GLY A 49 -7.03 7.60 0.02
N ALA A 50 -6.78 7.83 -1.27
CA ALA A 50 -5.60 7.30 -1.97
C ALA A 50 -4.28 7.92 -1.46
N GLU A 51 -4.29 9.22 -1.14
CA GLU A 51 -3.09 9.97 -0.75
C GLU A 51 -2.72 9.82 0.73
N HIS A 52 -3.53 9.11 1.51
CA HIS A 52 -3.25 8.96 2.93
C HIS A 52 -1.99 8.09 3.16
N PRO A 53 -1.09 8.44 4.11
CA PRO A 53 0.16 7.70 4.33
C PRO A 53 -0.05 6.18 4.49
N LYS A 54 -1.08 5.78 5.24
CA LYS A 54 -1.46 4.38 5.42
C LYS A 54 -1.87 3.66 4.12
N THR A 55 -2.46 4.36 3.17
CA THR A 55 -2.84 3.81 1.87
C THR A 55 -1.61 3.65 0.99
N ILE A 56 -0.76 4.68 0.98
CA ILE A 56 0.53 4.67 0.28
C ILE A 56 1.44 3.52 0.75
N ASP A 57 1.56 3.32 2.06
CA ASP A 57 2.35 2.21 2.60
C ASP A 57 1.81 0.85 2.12
N CYS A 58 0.47 0.71 2.05
CA CYS A 58 -0.17 -0.50 1.55
C CYS A 58 0.13 -0.77 0.06
N GLN A 59 0.18 0.27 -0.77
CA GLN A 59 0.60 0.15 -2.17
C GLN A 59 2.06 -0.32 -2.29
N LEU A 60 2.96 0.20 -1.45
CA LEU A 60 4.37 -0.24 -1.44
C LEU A 60 4.52 -1.71 -1.02
N TYR A 61 3.70 -2.18 -0.08
CA TYR A 61 3.67 -3.60 0.28
C TYR A 61 3.16 -4.48 -0.86
N LEU A 62 2.15 -4.03 -1.61
CA LEU A 62 1.67 -4.75 -2.79
C LEU A 62 2.76 -4.84 -3.88
N ALA A 63 3.53 -3.76 -4.11
CA ALA A 63 4.68 -3.79 -5.02
C ALA A 63 5.75 -4.82 -4.58
N ARG A 64 6.00 -4.95 -3.27
CA ARG A 64 6.90 -6.00 -2.74
C ARG A 64 6.36 -7.41 -2.98
N ILE A 65 5.05 -7.61 -2.91
CA ILE A 65 4.43 -8.89 -3.23
C ILE A 65 4.62 -9.21 -4.71
N PHE A 66 4.43 -8.24 -5.61
CA PHE A 66 4.71 -8.39 -7.04
C PHE A 66 6.17 -8.73 -7.31
N GLN A 67 7.11 -8.08 -6.64
CA GLN A 67 8.54 -8.41 -6.73
C GLN A 67 8.82 -9.88 -6.36
N ASN A 68 8.20 -10.37 -5.28
CA ASN A 68 8.35 -11.77 -4.85
C ASN A 68 7.71 -12.77 -5.84
N GLN A 69 6.78 -12.33 -6.68
CA GLN A 69 6.19 -13.11 -7.77
C GLN A 69 6.94 -12.99 -9.10
N CYS A 70 8.07 -12.27 -9.13
CA CYS A 70 8.77 -11.89 -10.37
C CYS A 70 7.93 -11.02 -11.33
N LYS A 71 6.87 -10.38 -10.84
CA LYS A 71 6.04 -9.39 -11.55
C LYS A 71 6.68 -8.00 -11.45
N TYR A 72 7.87 -7.85 -12.04
CA TYR A 72 8.69 -6.65 -11.82
C TYR A 72 8.09 -5.40 -12.47
N SER A 73 7.44 -5.54 -13.63
CA SER A 73 6.80 -4.41 -14.32
C SER A 73 5.65 -3.84 -13.50
N GLU A 74 4.79 -4.69 -12.95
CA GLU A 74 3.68 -4.27 -12.09
C GLU A 74 4.18 -3.66 -10.78
N ALA A 75 5.28 -4.16 -10.22
CA ALA A 75 5.92 -3.57 -9.05
C ALA A 75 6.49 -2.17 -9.35
N GLU A 76 7.14 -2.00 -10.50
CA GLU A 76 7.73 -0.72 -10.92
C GLU A 76 6.65 0.33 -11.20
N GLU A 77 5.61 -0.02 -11.95
CA GLU A 77 4.46 0.85 -12.22
C GLU A 77 3.84 1.37 -10.93
N LEU A 78 3.55 0.46 -9.98
CA LEU A 78 2.96 0.83 -8.71
C LEU A 78 3.90 1.69 -7.84
N CYS A 79 5.22 1.44 -7.87
CA CYS A 79 6.18 2.29 -7.19
C CYS A 79 6.26 3.69 -7.78
N ASN A 80 6.19 3.82 -9.11
CA ASN A 80 6.17 5.11 -9.80
C ASN A 80 4.90 5.91 -9.46
N GLU A 81 3.73 5.27 -9.45
CA GLU A 81 2.48 5.92 -9.01
C GLU A 81 2.58 6.44 -7.58
N VAL A 82 3.14 5.64 -6.67
CA VAL A 82 3.36 6.04 -5.27
C VAL A 82 4.35 7.19 -5.17
N LEU A 83 5.43 7.17 -5.95
CA LEU A 83 6.42 8.24 -5.96
C LEU A 83 5.79 9.55 -6.44
N ASP A 84 5.02 9.52 -7.53
CA ASP A 84 4.32 10.69 -8.05
C ASP A 84 3.33 11.26 -7.03
N MET A 85 2.58 10.40 -6.32
CA MET A 85 1.70 10.83 -5.25
C MET A 85 2.48 11.50 -4.11
N ARG A 86 3.59 10.90 -3.65
CA ARG A 86 4.44 11.49 -2.60
C ARG A 86 5.02 12.83 -3.03
N ILE A 87 5.47 12.96 -4.29
CA ILE A 87 5.96 14.23 -4.84
C ILE A 87 4.85 15.27 -4.84
N LYS A 88 3.63 14.94 -5.28
CA LYS A 88 2.49 15.87 -5.27
C LYS A 88 2.13 16.32 -3.86
N ILE A 89 2.06 15.38 -2.91
CA ILE A 89 1.76 15.69 -1.49
C ILE A 89 2.83 16.63 -0.93
N LEU A 90 4.12 16.33 -1.15
CA LEU A 90 5.24 17.14 -0.69
C LEU A 90 5.29 18.51 -1.38
N ALA A 91 5.06 18.58 -2.69
CA ALA A 91 5.00 19.85 -3.43
C ALA A 91 3.80 20.72 -3.03
N GLY A 92 2.70 20.11 -2.55
CA GLY A 92 1.57 20.80 -1.97
C GLY A 92 1.74 21.21 -0.49
N THR A 93 2.62 20.54 0.25
CA THR A 93 2.91 20.84 1.68
C THR A 93 4.19 21.65 1.91
N VAL A 94 5.08 21.72 0.92
CA VAL A 94 6.30 22.54 0.94
C VAL A 94 6.09 23.68 -0.05
N PRO A 95 6.10 24.97 0.35
CA PRO A 95 6.19 26.04 -0.64
C PRO A 95 7.49 25.81 -1.39
N ALA A 96 7.41 25.51 -2.68
CA ALA A 96 8.55 25.05 -3.48
C ALA A 96 9.83 25.84 -3.18
N PRO A 97 10.96 25.14 -2.95
CA PRO A 97 12.13 25.56 -3.67
C PRO A 97 12.97 24.38 -4.16
N LEU A 98 13.62 24.62 -5.30
CA LEU A 98 14.71 23.83 -5.88
C LEU A 98 14.30 22.62 -6.73
N MET A 99 13.52 22.92 -7.77
CA MET A 99 13.87 22.39 -9.09
C MET A 99 15.27 22.95 -9.46
N LEU A 100 16.33 22.28 -9.03
CA LEU A 100 17.63 22.43 -9.68
C LEU A 100 17.51 21.77 -11.05
N LYS A 101 17.14 22.58 -12.05
CA LYS A 101 17.42 22.28 -13.44
C LYS A 101 18.94 22.12 -13.54
N ASN A 102 19.42 20.89 -13.67
CA ASN A 102 20.77 20.63 -14.13
C ASN A 102 20.87 21.14 -15.57
N THR A 103 21.48 22.31 -15.74
CA THR A 103 22.19 22.73 -16.96
C THR A 103 23.57 22.12 -16.98
#